data_AF-G1VC55-F1
#
_entry.id   AF-G1VC55-F1
#
_cell.length_a   1.000
_cell.length_b   1.000
_cell.length_c   1.000
_cell.angle_alpha   90.00
_cell.angle_beta   90.00
_cell.angle_gamma   90.00
#
_symmetry.space_group_name_H-M   'P 1'
#
loop_
_entity.id
_entity.type
_entity.pdbx_description
1 polymer ?
#
loop_
_entity_poly.entity_id
_entity_poly.type
_entity_poly.pdbx_seq_one_letter_code
_entity_poly.pdbx_strand_id
1 'polypeptide(L)'
;MSIKIRPIKCPNCGSEKHNQLNEKLYRCKNCGTEYFLDDDDITIHVKHDFNYDGFTQPKREPKNSFSNTKRNFVVIGIVFLFLIGAMFLWDGNNKGKNRLFSNDLFSNDSISVVDQYDIILPMMHKGRVCFFYITERNIDYKIDDDKTLADGYYYGFVDAQTGKVLADKLLISDDESKRVDMTSINGLKIWHLYQADKWLCLIPKQFIYEINPQTLTMNNISKTIFANKKAMSSGISSVDFIYRTSDFFDFLLEGDEGLKISNNLAEVYYYFPATDHLYTEEAYNYAKELPSSELKGEMRDSVLYILESKKSNASSSKESQNKLTRIQFTYHLGNPKYLSNPSNKKYDFVAKDIQVVGSQQISDWFTGFDANIILQDSTYILIWYKTNISENTPAVLQLRNTNGKILWTRSLEYPIRLYAAIRDNRKIWFSASKKTPEHYDENYIISFTLKEGKLKYEYQFDRNHKVKKH
;
A
#
# COMPACT_ATOMS: atom_id res chain seq x y z
N MET A 1 20.83 43.75 -27.22
CA MET A 1 20.28 42.38 -27.02
C MET A 1 20.02 42.19 -25.54
N SER A 2 18.76 41.97 -25.12
CA SER A 2 18.45 41.69 -23.72
C SER A 2 18.81 40.24 -23.41
N ILE A 3 19.76 40.00 -22.50
CA ILE A 3 20.04 38.66 -21.97
C ILE A 3 18.79 38.22 -21.19
N LYS A 4 17.97 37.35 -21.79
CA LYS A 4 16.86 36.69 -21.08
C LYS A 4 17.46 35.57 -20.24
N ILE A 5 17.78 35.85 -18.98
CA ILE A 5 18.17 34.82 -18.00
C ILE A 5 16.93 33.95 -17.77
N ARG A 6 16.92 32.75 -18.34
CA ARG A 6 15.88 31.75 -18.05
C ARG A 6 16.31 30.95 -16.82
N PRO A 7 15.41 30.66 -15.86
CA PRO A 7 15.74 29.83 -14.72
C PRO A 7 16.11 28.42 -15.20
N ILE A 8 17.22 27.88 -14.68
CA ILE A 8 17.66 26.52 -14.93
C ILE A 8 16.65 25.57 -14.26
N LYS A 9 15.91 24.83 -15.07
CA LYS A 9 14.93 23.84 -14.62
C LYS A 9 15.52 22.45 -14.73
N CYS A 10 15.31 21.64 -13.70
CA CYS A 10 15.65 20.23 -13.75
C CYS A 10 14.89 19.56 -14.91
N PRO A 11 15.58 18.88 -15.84
CA PRO A 11 14.93 18.23 -16.99
C PRO A 11 13.97 17.11 -16.55
N ASN A 12 14.20 16.51 -15.38
CA ASN A 12 13.42 15.36 -14.92
C ASN A 12 12.14 15.73 -14.16
N CYS A 13 12.15 16.82 -13.40
CA CYS A 13 11.00 17.20 -12.57
C CYS A 13 10.54 18.67 -12.72
N GLY A 14 11.19 19.44 -13.58
CA GLY A 14 10.89 20.86 -13.81
C GLY A 14 11.24 21.80 -12.65
N SER A 15 11.80 21.31 -11.55
CA SER A 15 12.17 22.13 -10.38
C SER A 15 13.30 23.11 -10.71
N GLU A 16 13.13 24.36 -10.30
CA GLU A 16 14.15 25.43 -10.39
C GLU A 16 15.18 25.34 -9.24
N LYS A 17 14.91 24.56 -8.20
CA LYS A 17 15.82 24.39 -7.05
C LYS A 17 16.93 23.39 -7.36
N HIS A 18 18.18 23.84 -7.33
CA HIS A 18 19.36 23.01 -7.57
C HIS A 18 20.56 23.42 -6.69
N ASN A 19 21.54 22.53 -6.58
CA ASN A 19 22.90 22.80 -6.13
C ASN A 19 23.80 22.77 -7.38
N GLN A 20 24.66 23.76 -7.55
CA GLN A 20 25.74 23.68 -8.54
C GLN A 20 26.88 22.87 -7.91
N LEU A 21 27.23 21.73 -8.51
CA LEU A 21 28.33 20.89 -8.06
C LEU A 21 29.65 21.26 -8.76
N ASN A 22 29.57 21.75 -9.99
CA ASN A 22 30.68 22.26 -10.78
C ASN A 22 30.17 23.30 -11.81
N GLU A 23 31.05 23.98 -12.56
CA GLU A 23 30.69 25.06 -13.50
C GLU A 23 29.50 24.71 -14.41
N LYS A 24 29.45 23.48 -14.93
CA LYS A 24 28.37 22.98 -15.80
C LYS A 24 27.51 21.88 -15.19
N LEU A 25 27.78 21.41 -13.97
CA LEU A 25 27.08 20.28 -13.34
C LEU A 25 26.16 20.73 -12.21
N TYR A 26 24.91 20.31 -12.27
CA TYR A 26 23.87 20.69 -11.31
C TYR A 26 23.16 19.46 -10.74
N ARG A 27 22.83 19.47 -9.45
CA ARG A 27 22.00 18.48 -8.77
C ARG A 27 20.67 19.10 -8.35
N CYS A 28 19.55 18.54 -8.79
CA CYS A 28 18.22 19.00 -8.40
C CYS A 28 17.96 18.72 -6.91
N LYS A 29 17.57 19.76 -6.14
CA LYS A 29 17.21 19.59 -4.72
C LYS A 29 15.88 18.85 -4.52
N ASN A 30 15.08 18.72 -5.56
CA ASN A 30 13.72 18.20 -5.47
C ASN A 30 13.63 16.70 -5.81
N CYS A 31 14.32 16.25 -6.86
CA CYS A 31 14.33 14.84 -7.27
C CYS A 31 15.72 14.20 -7.24
N GLY A 32 16.76 14.92 -6.82
CA GLY A 32 18.14 14.42 -6.76
C GLY A 32 18.84 14.24 -8.11
N THR A 33 18.16 14.45 -9.25
CA THR A 33 18.75 14.27 -10.59
C THR A 33 19.92 15.22 -10.81
N GLU A 34 21.05 14.66 -11.24
CA GLU A 34 22.21 15.41 -11.74
C GLU A 34 22.11 15.63 -13.25
N TYR A 35 22.47 16.82 -13.73
CA TYR A 35 22.39 17.17 -15.14
C TYR A 35 23.40 18.26 -15.50
N PHE A 36 23.84 18.28 -16.75
CA PHE A 36 24.81 19.24 -17.28
C PHE A 36 24.14 20.30 -18.13
N LEU A 37 24.63 21.53 -18.06
CA LEU A 37 24.29 22.58 -19.03
C LEU A 37 25.40 22.64 -20.07
N ASP A 38 25.06 22.32 -21.31
CA ASP A 38 25.94 22.55 -22.45
C ASP A 38 25.54 23.84 -23.18
N ASP A 39 26.54 24.61 -23.60
CA ASP A 39 26.35 26.00 -24.09
C ASP A 39 25.94 26.06 -25.58
N ASP A 40 25.99 24.95 -26.30
CA ASP A 40 25.60 24.86 -27.70
C ASP A 40 24.26 24.11 -27.83
N ASP A 41 23.18 24.85 -28.10
CA ASP A 41 21.83 24.39 -28.48
C ASP A 41 21.31 23.08 -27.84
N ILE A 42 20.69 23.23 -26.65
CA ILE A 42 19.71 22.33 -26.00
C ILE A 42 19.93 20.82 -26.23
N THR A 43 21.09 20.31 -25.81
CA THR A 43 21.24 18.86 -25.53
C THR A 43 21.75 18.68 -24.11
N ILE A 44 20.84 18.40 -23.17
CA ILE A 44 21.17 18.21 -21.75
C ILE A 44 21.74 16.79 -21.56
N HIS A 45 23.04 16.70 -21.34
CA HIS A 45 23.68 15.44 -20.98
C HIS A 45 23.47 15.14 -19.49
N VAL A 46 22.92 13.97 -19.19
CA VAL A 46 22.79 13.44 -17.82
C VAL A 46 23.99 12.52 -17.58
N LYS A 47 24.94 12.93 -16.73
CA LYS A 47 26.04 12.04 -16.33
C LYS A 47 25.56 11.12 -15.24
N HIS A 48 25.84 9.84 -15.41
CA HIS A 48 25.70 8.81 -14.40
C HIS A 48 27.10 8.52 -13.85
N ASP A 49 27.54 9.24 -12.82
CA ASP A 49 28.78 8.89 -12.10
C ASP A 49 28.45 8.09 -10.85
N PHE A 50 28.93 6.85 -10.82
CA PHE A 50 28.91 5.98 -9.67
C PHE A 50 30.19 6.22 -8.86
N ASN A 51 30.16 7.15 -7.91
CA ASN A 51 31.18 7.23 -6.86
C ASN A 51 30.62 6.64 -5.56
N TYR A 52 31.13 5.47 -5.19
CA TYR A 52 30.85 4.75 -3.94
C TYR A 52 31.74 5.24 -2.77
N ASP A 53 32.23 6.47 -2.81
CA ASP A 53 33.05 7.04 -1.73
C ASP A 53 32.24 8.08 -0.95
N GLY A 54 31.53 7.61 0.08
CA GLY A 54 30.74 8.48 0.95
C GLY A 54 29.93 7.81 2.05
N PHE A 55 29.97 6.48 2.20
CA PHE A 55 29.36 5.79 3.35
C PHE A 55 30.43 5.37 4.36
N THR A 56 30.97 6.34 5.09
CA THR A 56 31.42 6.05 6.46
C THR A 56 30.18 5.92 7.33
N GLN A 57 29.95 4.73 7.87
CA GLN A 57 28.99 4.53 8.94
C GLN A 57 29.25 5.59 10.03
N PRO A 58 28.23 6.28 10.57
CA PRO A 58 28.46 7.08 11.76
C PRO A 58 28.95 6.16 12.87
N LYS A 59 30.21 6.35 13.29
CA LYS A 59 30.72 5.76 14.52
C LYS A 59 29.76 6.15 15.63
N ARG A 60 29.20 5.15 16.32
CA ARG A 60 28.44 5.34 17.55
C ARG A 60 29.24 6.22 18.48
N GLU A 61 28.73 7.43 18.77
CA GLU A 61 29.30 8.23 19.84
C GLU A 61 29.06 7.52 21.18
N PRO A 62 30.08 7.46 22.06
CA PRO A 62 29.95 6.86 23.37
C PRO A 62 29.00 7.70 24.23
N LYS A 63 27.99 7.04 24.82
CA LYS A 63 27.22 7.55 25.95
C LYS A 63 28.18 7.96 27.07
N ASN A 64 28.25 9.26 27.32
CA ASN A 64 28.77 9.92 28.52
C ASN A 64 28.12 11.31 28.49
N SER A 65 27.78 12.00 29.56
CA SER A 65 27.90 11.82 31.00
C SER A 65 27.03 12.96 31.56
N PHE A 66 26.30 12.69 32.64
CA PHE A 66 25.58 13.71 33.39
C PHE A 66 26.55 14.81 33.85
N SER A 67 26.40 16.04 33.36
CA SER A 67 26.75 17.22 34.16
C SER A 67 26.07 18.51 33.67
N ASN A 68 25.57 19.25 34.66
CA ASN A 68 25.18 20.66 34.64
C ASN A 68 23.80 21.05 34.12
N THR A 69 22.76 20.50 34.77
CA THR A 69 21.45 21.16 34.90
C THR A 69 21.03 21.27 36.38
N LYS A 70 21.96 21.68 37.26
CA LYS A 70 21.70 21.98 38.67
C LYS A 70 21.30 23.46 38.84
N ARG A 71 20.09 23.83 38.43
CA ARG A 71 19.40 25.04 38.95
C ARG A 71 17.88 25.08 38.74
N ASN A 72 17.32 24.24 37.85
CA ASN A 72 15.87 24.22 37.60
C ASN A 72 15.10 23.07 38.29
N PHE A 73 15.79 22.12 38.95
CA PHE A 73 15.14 21.01 39.68
C PHE A 73 14.78 21.35 41.15
N VAL A 74 15.40 22.38 41.74
CA VAL A 74 15.12 22.77 43.14
C VAL A 74 13.77 23.48 43.26
N VAL A 75 13.39 24.30 42.27
CA VAL A 75 12.10 25.02 42.27
C VAL A 75 10.93 24.06 42.07
N ILE A 76 11.06 23.08 41.17
CA ILE A 76 10.01 22.06 40.93
C ILE A 76 9.87 21.13 42.15
N GLY A 77 10.97 20.78 42.81
CA GLY A 77 10.95 19.97 44.04
C GLY A 77 10.28 20.68 45.22
N ILE A 78 10.52 21.98 45.41
CA ILE A 78 9.89 22.76 46.49
C ILE A 78 8.38 22.94 46.25
N VAL A 79 7.95 23.16 45.00
CA VAL A 79 6.51 23.24 44.66
C VAL A 79 5.81 21.90 44.87
N PHE A 80 6.45 20.78 44.51
CA PHE A 80 5.90 19.44 44.75
C PHE A 80 5.82 19.10 46.24
N LEU A 81 6.83 19.47 47.04
CA LEU A 81 6.82 19.30 48.50
C LEU A 81 5.79 20.20 49.19
N PHE A 82 5.57 21.43 48.70
CA PHE A 82 4.51 22.31 49.20
C PHE A 82 3.11 21.76 48.89
N LEU A 83 2.89 21.17 47.71
CA LEU A 83 1.62 20.54 47.34
C LEU A 83 1.34 19.29 48.18
N ILE A 84 2.36 18.46 48.43
CA ILE A 84 2.23 17.28 49.31
C ILE A 84 2.00 17.72 50.77
N GLY A 85 2.73 18.71 51.25
CA GLY A 85 2.53 19.28 52.60
C GLY A 85 1.15 19.91 52.78
N ALA A 86 0.61 20.58 51.75
CA ALA A 86 -0.74 21.13 51.78
C ALA A 86 -1.83 20.04 51.77
N MET A 87 -1.59 18.89 51.12
CA MET A 87 -2.50 17.72 51.21
C MET A 87 -2.51 17.09 52.60
N PHE A 88 -1.37 17.10 53.32
CA PHE A 88 -1.30 16.56 54.69
C PHE A 88 -1.80 17.53 55.77
N LEU A 89 -1.83 18.84 55.50
CA LEU A 89 -2.29 19.85 56.47
C LEU A 89 -3.79 20.20 56.33
N TRP A 90 -4.47 19.76 55.27
CA TRP A 90 -5.91 19.99 55.10
C TRP A 90 -6.78 18.86 55.69
N ASP A 91 -6.25 17.67 55.95
CA ASP A 91 -7.05 16.55 56.49
C ASP A 91 -7.15 16.56 58.02
N GLY A 92 -7.55 17.72 58.53
CA GLY A 92 -7.99 17.90 59.91
C GLY A 92 -9.48 17.61 60.00
N ASN A 93 -9.80 16.40 60.47
CA ASN A 93 -11.06 16.03 61.12
C ASN A 93 -12.19 15.55 60.18
N ASN A 94 -12.17 14.25 59.81
CA ASN A 94 -13.39 13.44 59.83
C ASN A 94 -13.09 11.94 60.01
N LYS A 95 -13.71 11.38 61.05
CA LYS A 95 -13.61 9.98 61.44
C LYS A 95 -14.25 9.07 60.38
N GLY A 96 -13.55 7.98 60.07
CA GLY A 96 -14.17 6.74 59.62
C GLY A 96 -14.32 6.59 58.11
N LYS A 97 -13.25 6.07 57.48
CA LYS A 97 -13.27 5.00 56.47
C LYS A 97 -11.82 4.75 56.04
N ASN A 98 -11.31 3.55 56.29
CA ASN A 98 -10.06 3.06 55.71
C ASN A 98 -10.16 3.16 54.18
N ARG A 99 -9.56 4.20 53.62
CA ARG A 99 -9.40 4.44 52.18
C ARG A 99 -7.98 4.93 51.91
N LEU A 100 -7.00 4.11 52.25
CA LEU A 100 -5.65 4.19 51.73
C LEU A 100 -5.21 2.74 51.54
N PHE A 101 -4.73 2.39 50.34
CA PHE A 101 -4.69 1.05 49.74
C PHE A 101 -6.01 0.58 49.12
N SER A 102 -6.58 1.38 48.22
CA SER A 102 -7.34 0.82 47.11
C SER A 102 -6.38 0.04 46.21
N ASN A 103 -6.54 -1.29 46.16
CA ASN A 103 -5.87 -2.21 45.24
C ASN A 103 -6.23 -1.99 43.75
N ASP A 104 -6.84 -0.86 43.40
CA ASP A 104 -7.32 -0.53 42.04
C ASP A 104 -6.22 0.04 41.10
N LEU A 105 -4.94 -0.03 41.50
CA LEU A 105 -3.79 0.31 40.64
C LEU A 105 -3.16 -0.90 39.93
N PHE A 106 -3.67 -2.11 40.18
CA PHE A 106 -3.23 -3.35 39.54
C PHE A 106 -4.41 -4.20 39.02
N SER A 107 -5.51 -3.59 38.55
CA SER A 107 -6.37 -4.31 37.61
C SER A 107 -5.58 -4.44 36.30
N ASN A 108 -5.03 -5.64 36.09
CA ASN A 108 -4.29 -5.97 34.88
C ASN A 108 -5.33 -6.18 33.75
N ASP A 109 -6.11 -5.15 33.42
CA ASP A 109 -7.24 -5.14 32.47
C ASP A 109 -6.79 -5.19 31.01
N SER A 110 -5.52 -5.53 30.79
CA SER A 110 -4.93 -5.64 29.47
C SER A 110 -3.99 -6.83 29.39
N ILE A 111 -4.00 -7.52 28.26
CA ILE A 111 -3.14 -8.67 27.97
C ILE A 111 -2.10 -8.24 26.94
N SER A 112 -0.86 -8.65 27.13
CA SER A 112 0.22 -8.42 26.17
C SER A 112 0.05 -9.37 24.97
N VAL A 113 0.19 -8.83 23.78
CA VAL A 113 0.11 -9.59 22.53
C VAL A 113 1.28 -9.29 21.62
N VAL A 114 1.59 -10.25 20.77
CA VAL A 114 2.60 -10.16 19.72
C VAL A 114 1.92 -10.40 18.38
N ASP A 115 1.83 -9.33 17.58
CA ASP A 115 1.19 -9.31 16.27
C ASP A 115 2.23 -9.39 15.15
N GLN A 116 2.05 -10.35 14.24
CA GLN A 116 2.76 -10.44 12.98
C GLN A 116 1.81 -10.09 11.84
N TYR A 117 1.89 -8.84 11.38
CA TYR A 117 1.03 -8.33 10.31
C TYR A 117 1.38 -8.96 8.96
N ASP A 118 0.46 -9.77 8.44
CA ASP A 118 0.57 -10.41 7.12
C ASP A 118 0.10 -9.47 6.00
N ILE A 119 -0.90 -8.63 6.29
CA ILE A 119 -1.51 -7.72 5.32
C ILE A 119 -1.78 -6.38 5.96
N ILE A 120 -1.50 -5.31 5.21
CA ILE A 120 -1.98 -3.96 5.51
C ILE A 120 -2.42 -3.29 4.21
N LEU A 121 -3.71 -3.01 4.06
CA LEU A 121 -4.30 -2.44 2.85
C LEU A 121 -5.19 -1.23 3.17
N PRO A 122 -5.01 -0.10 2.45
CA PRO A 122 -5.89 1.05 2.57
C PRO A 122 -7.25 0.78 1.92
N MET A 123 -8.32 1.26 2.56
CA MET A 123 -9.71 1.14 2.11
C MET A 123 -10.50 2.42 2.43
N MET A 124 -11.68 2.58 1.82
CA MET A 124 -12.60 3.68 2.13
C MET A 124 -13.71 3.23 3.08
N HIS A 125 -13.79 3.85 4.26
CA HIS A 125 -14.89 3.72 5.22
C HIS A 125 -15.63 5.06 5.34
N LYS A 126 -16.89 5.11 4.90
CA LYS A 126 -17.77 6.29 5.03
C LYS A 126 -17.10 7.59 4.54
N GLY A 127 -16.42 7.53 3.40
CA GLY A 127 -15.72 8.68 2.81
C GLY A 127 -14.39 9.05 3.48
N ARG A 128 -13.89 8.25 4.42
CA ARG A 128 -12.57 8.41 5.06
C ARG A 128 -11.70 7.20 4.79
N VAL A 129 -10.38 7.40 4.78
CA VAL A 129 -9.43 6.30 4.60
C VAL A 129 -9.25 5.57 5.93
N CYS A 130 -9.37 4.25 5.88
CA CYS A 130 -8.95 3.34 6.94
C CYS A 130 -7.96 2.32 6.36
N PHE A 131 -7.30 1.57 7.23
CA PHE A 131 -6.42 0.48 6.86
C PHE A 131 -6.95 -0.82 7.43
N PHE A 132 -7.24 -1.75 6.54
CA PHE A 132 -7.53 -3.13 6.88
C PHE A 132 -6.23 -3.87 7.14
N TYR A 133 -6.22 -4.73 8.16
CA TYR A 133 -5.09 -5.62 8.42
C TYR A 133 -5.55 -7.05 8.71
N ILE A 134 -4.68 -8.00 8.39
CA ILE A 134 -4.71 -9.37 8.93
C ILE A 134 -3.38 -9.59 9.65
N THR A 135 -3.45 -10.18 10.83
CA THR A 135 -2.28 -10.48 11.65
C THR A 135 -2.45 -11.84 12.30
N GLU A 136 -1.36 -12.60 12.36
CA GLU A 136 -1.19 -13.66 13.34
C GLU A 136 -0.93 -13.00 14.71
N ARG A 137 -1.67 -13.43 15.73
CA ARG A 137 -1.58 -12.89 17.09
C ARG A 137 -1.28 -14.03 18.06
N ASN A 138 -0.19 -13.85 18.78
CA ASN A 138 0.19 -14.67 19.92
C ASN A 138 -0.07 -13.89 21.22
N ILE A 139 -0.73 -14.53 22.16
CA ILE A 139 -1.13 -13.92 23.43
C ILE A 139 -0.18 -14.39 24.53
N ASP A 140 0.44 -13.44 25.20
CA ASP A 140 1.30 -13.71 26.35
C ASP A 140 0.47 -13.71 27.63
N TYR A 141 -0.16 -14.86 27.89
CA TYR A 141 -0.91 -15.09 29.12
C TYR A 141 0.01 -15.29 30.32
N LYS A 142 -0.22 -14.55 31.39
CA LYS A 142 0.34 -14.91 32.70
C LYS A 142 -0.39 -16.11 33.28
N ILE A 143 0.26 -16.81 34.20
CA ILE A 143 -0.24 -18.04 34.84
C ILE A 143 -1.66 -17.86 35.43
N ASP A 144 -1.97 -16.68 35.96
CA ASP A 144 -3.23 -16.37 36.62
C ASP A 144 -4.22 -15.58 35.74
N ASP A 145 -3.92 -15.39 34.44
CA ASP A 145 -4.82 -14.66 33.54
C ASP A 145 -5.99 -15.53 33.07
N ASP A 146 -7.20 -14.96 33.08
CA ASP A 146 -8.37 -15.58 32.46
C ASP A 146 -8.22 -15.60 30.93
N LYS A 147 -8.36 -16.79 30.33
CA LYS A 147 -8.14 -17.04 28.90
C LYS A 147 -9.36 -16.62 28.08
N THR A 148 -9.53 -15.31 27.95
CA THR A 148 -10.68 -14.68 27.25
C THR A 148 -10.44 -14.48 25.75
N LEU A 149 -9.18 -14.37 25.33
CA LEU A 149 -8.72 -14.24 23.95
C LEU A 149 -8.03 -15.53 23.47
N ALA A 150 -8.12 -15.83 22.17
CA ALA A 150 -7.49 -17.02 21.60
C ALA A 150 -6.31 -16.65 20.70
N ASP A 151 -5.24 -17.45 20.74
CA ASP A 151 -4.19 -17.38 19.73
C ASP A 151 -4.79 -17.71 18.35
N GLY A 152 -4.24 -17.07 17.32
CA GLY A 152 -4.65 -17.30 15.94
C GLY A 152 -4.65 -16.02 15.12
N TYR A 153 -5.51 -15.98 14.10
CA TYR A 153 -5.53 -14.89 13.15
C TYR A 153 -6.63 -13.90 13.47
N TYR A 154 -6.29 -12.63 13.41
CA TYR A 154 -7.19 -11.52 13.64
C TYR A 154 -7.26 -10.67 12.39
N TYR A 155 -8.42 -10.06 12.17
CA TYR A 155 -8.55 -8.98 11.21
C TYR A 155 -9.03 -7.71 11.92
N GLY A 156 -8.66 -6.57 11.37
CA GLY A 156 -9.13 -5.31 11.90
C GLY A 156 -9.03 -4.16 10.95
N PHE A 157 -9.44 -3.00 11.45
CA PHE A 157 -9.46 -1.75 10.72
C PHE A 157 -8.93 -0.64 11.63
N VAL A 158 -8.01 0.18 11.11
CA VAL A 158 -7.47 1.36 11.81
C VAL A 158 -7.83 2.62 11.02
N ASP A 159 -8.30 3.66 11.71
CA ASP A 159 -8.50 4.97 11.10
C ASP A 159 -7.15 5.58 10.72
N ALA A 160 -6.99 5.95 9.44
CA ALA A 160 -5.69 6.37 8.92
C ALA A 160 -5.17 7.68 9.56
N GLN A 161 -6.08 8.56 9.98
CA GLN A 161 -5.71 9.89 10.45
C GLN A 161 -5.44 9.92 11.96
N THR A 162 -6.16 9.12 12.73
CA THR A 162 -6.09 9.11 14.19
C THR A 162 -5.34 7.91 14.77
N GLY A 163 -5.11 6.86 13.98
CA GLY A 163 -4.56 5.59 14.47
C GLY A 163 -5.53 4.82 15.36
N LYS A 164 -6.80 5.27 15.48
CA LYS A 164 -7.80 4.58 16.30
C LYS A 164 -8.19 3.26 15.66
N VAL A 165 -8.11 2.18 16.43
CA VAL A 165 -8.69 0.88 16.06
C VAL A 165 -10.22 1.02 15.96
N LEU A 166 -10.74 0.77 14.77
CA LEU A 166 -12.17 0.82 14.43
C LEU A 166 -12.85 -0.54 14.64
N ALA A 167 -12.12 -1.63 14.38
CA ALA A 167 -12.51 -3.00 14.69
C ALA A 167 -11.24 -3.85 14.82
N ASP A 168 -11.30 -4.85 15.69
CA ASP A 168 -10.26 -5.86 15.88
C ASP A 168 -10.98 -7.14 16.32
N LYS A 169 -10.95 -8.18 15.49
CA LYS A 169 -11.80 -9.37 15.66
C LYS A 169 -11.02 -10.62 15.31
N LEU A 170 -11.25 -11.68 16.10
CA LEU A 170 -10.75 -13.01 15.79
C LEU A 170 -11.36 -13.48 14.46
N LEU A 171 -10.50 -13.79 13.49
CA LEU A 171 -10.88 -14.43 12.23
C LEU A 171 -11.04 -15.93 12.45
N ILE A 172 -10.00 -16.54 13.03
CA ILE A 172 -9.98 -17.96 13.40
C ILE A 172 -8.97 -18.18 14.52
N SER A 173 -9.29 -19.07 15.46
CA SER A 173 -8.31 -19.53 16.45
C SER A 173 -7.38 -20.60 15.88
N ASP A 174 -6.20 -20.79 16.49
CA ASP A 174 -5.26 -21.85 16.09
C ASP A 174 -5.84 -23.27 16.20
N ASP A 175 -6.75 -23.48 17.15
CA ASP A 175 -7.42 -24.77 17.30
C ASP A 175 -8.46 -24.99 16.20
N GLU A 176 -9.21 -23.96 15.84
CA GLU A 176 -10.18 -24.03 14.74
C GLU A 176 -9.49 -24.15 13.38
N SER A 177 -8.37 -23.43 13.16
CA SER A 177 -7.63 -23.46 11.90
C SER A 177 -7.14 -24.86 11.56
N LYS A 178 -6.66 -25.61 12.55
CA LYS A 178 -6.29 -27.03 12.43
C LYS A 178 -7.50 -27.91 12.09
N ARG A 179 -8.66 -27.67 12.69
CA ARG A 179 -9.89 -28.47 12.46
C ARG A 179 -10.45 -28.30 11.06
N VAL A 180 -10.36 -27.10 10.49
CA VAL A 180 -10.86 -26.79 9.14
C VAL A 180 -9.77 -26.85 8.08
N ASP A 181 -8.58 -27.34 8.45
CA ASP A 181 -7.39 -27.46 7.60
C ASP A 181 -7.01 -26.13 6.88
N MET A 182 -7.26 -25.02 7.56
CA MET A 182 -6.83 -23.66 7.19
C MET A 182 -5.47 -23.37 7.83
N THR A 183 -4.51 -24.25 7.57
CA THR A 183 -3.19 -24.28 8.21
C THR A 183 -2.17 -23.34 7.55
N SER A 184 -2.50 -22.75 6.40
CA SER A 184 -1.59 -21.90 5.64
C SER A 184 -2.30 -20.63 5.18
N ILE A 185 -2.38 -19.62 6.06
CA ILE A 185 -2.69 -18.24 5.65
C ILE A 185 -1.54 -17.65 4.81
N ASN A 186 -0.35 -18.25 4.90
CA ASN A 186 0.74 -18.09 3.93
C ASN A 186 0.22 -18.41 2.52
N GLY A 187 0.01 -17.38 1.71
CA GLY A 187 -0.55 -17.49 0.37
C GLY A 187 -1.99 -16.98 0.21
N LEU A 188 -2.55 -16.32 1.23
CA LEU A 188 -3.77 -15.55 1.06
C LEU A 188 -3.62 -14.55 -0.09
N LYS A 189 -4.74 -14.20 -0.73
CA LYS A 189 -4.79 -13.15 -1.76
C LYS A 189 -5.95 -12.23 -1.49
N ILE A 190 -5.74 -10.91 -1.61
CA ILE A 190 -6.80 -9.92 -1.51
C ILE A 190 -6.86 -9.10 -2.78
N TRP A 191 -8.06 -8.90 -3.31
CA TRP A 191 -8.28 -8.05 -4.46
C TRP A 191 -9.61 -7.30 -4.38
N HIS A 192 -9.61 -6.05 -4.85
CA HIS A 192 -10.83 -5.27 -5.10
C HIS A 192 -11.27 -5.51 -6.53
N LEU A 193 -12.41 -6.18 -6.69
CA LEU A 193 -13.08 -6.36 -7.98
C LEU A 193 -13.89 -5.10 -8.28
N TYR A 194 -13.27 -4.12 -8.94
CA TYR A 194 -13.84 -2.80 -9.23
C TYR A 194 -15.21 -2.82 -9.93
N GLN A 195 -15.47 -3.78 -10.81
CA GLN A 195 -16.73 -3.98 -11.52
C GLN A 195 -17.85 -4.50 -10.62
N ALA A 196 -17.51 -5.34 -9.65
CA ALA A 196 -18.45 -5.85 -8.66
C ALA A 196 -18.55 -4.93 -7.42
N ASP A 197 -17.60 -4.00 -7.29
CA ASP A 197 -17.30 -3.22 -6.08
C ASP A 197 -17.21 -4.08 -4.81
N LYS A 198 -16.43 -5.17 -4.91
CA LYS A 198 -16.24 -6.12 -3.80
C LYS A 198 -14.77 -6.34 -3.48
N TRP A 199 -14.43 -6.27 -2.20
CA TRP A 199 -13.14 -6.75 -1.71
C TRP A 199 -13.28 -8.22 -1.35
N LEU A 200 -12.55 -9.07 -2.05
CA LEU A 200 -12.48 -10.50 -1.76
C LEU A 200 -11.12 -10.84 -1.18
N CYS A 201 -11.13 -11.69 -0.17
CA CYS A 201 -9.95 -12.34 0.39
C CYS A 201 -10.09 -13.85 0.19
N LEU A 202 -9.17 -14.43 -0.56
CA LEU A 202 -9.06 -15.86 -0.76
C LEU A 202 -8.02 -16.38 0.21
N ILE A 203 -8.44 -17.31 1.08
CA ILE A 203 -7.50 -18.07 1.90
C ILE A 203 -7.37 -19.44 1.23
N PRO A 204 -6.13 -19.94 0.99
CA PRO A 204 -5.89 -21.11 0.16
C PRO A 204 -6.80 -22.31 0.46
N LYS A 205 -7.01 -23.14 -0.58
CA LYS A 205 -7.93 -24.29 -0.66
C LYS A 205 -9.37 -23.92 -1.02
N GLN A 206 -10.16 -23.31 -0.15
CA GLN A 206 -11.62 -23.26 -0.41
C GLN A 206 -12.37 -22.07 0.22
N PHE A 207 -11.66 -21.13 0.85
CA PHE A 207 -12.32 -20.08 1.61
C PHE A 207 -12.32 -18.75 0.88
N ILE A 208 -13.53 -18.23 0.70
CA ILE A 208 -13.80 -16.92 0.11
C ILE A 208 -14.40 -16.05 1.20
N TYR A 209 -13.72 -14.96 1.53
CA TYR A 209 -14.19 -13.95 2.46
C TYR A 209 -14.50 -12.64 1.72
N GLU A 210 -15.61 -12.00 2.07
CA GLU A 210 -15.90 -10.63 1.65
C GLU A 210 -15.48 -9.68 2.76
N ILE A 211 -14.63 -8.71 2.42
CA ILE A 211 -14.26 -7.62 3.30
C ILE A 211 -15.18 -6.44 3.01
N ASN A 212 -15.92 -5.99 4.01
CA ASN A 212 -16.79 -4.83 3.89
C ASN A 212 -16.22 -3.69 4.76
N PRO A 213 -15.56 -2.70 4.15
CA PRO A 213 -15.01 -1.58 4.90
C PRO A 213 -16.12 -0.67 5.46
N GLN A 214 -17.35 -0.66 4.93
CA GLN A 214 -18.44 0.16 5.46
C GLN A 214 -18.98 -0.36 6.80
N THR A 215 -19.05 -1.68 6.94
CA THR A 215 -19.50 -2.36 8.17
C THR A 215 -18.34 -2.78 9.07
N LEU A 216 -17.08 -2.67 8.61
CA LEU A 216 -15.87 -3.07 9.33
C LEU A 216 -15.91 -4.57 9.68
N THR A 217 -16.24 -5.39 8.69
CA THR A 217 -16.40 -6.84 8.83
C THR A 217 -15.70 -7.59 7.72
N MET A 218 -15.26 -8.81 8.03
CA MET A 218 -14.82 -9.81 7.08
C MET A 218 -15.68 -11.06 7.29
N ASN A 219 -16.45 -11.46 6.29
CA ASN A 219 -17.43 -12.54 6.39
C ASN A 219 -17.10 -13.67 5.43
N ASN A 220 -17.18 -14.92 5.91
CA ASN A 220 -17.03 -16.09 5.04
C ASN A 220 -18.27 -16.22 4.15
N ILE A 221 -18.09 -16.07 2.85
CA ILE A 221 -19.17 -16.14 1.84
C ILE A 221 -19.04 -17.37 0.94
N SER A 222 -18.14 -18.30 1.23
CA SER A 222 -17.84 -19.48 0.38
C SER A 222 -19.08 -20.28 0.00
N LYS A 223 -20.08 -20.36 0.90
CA LYS A 223 -21.35 -21.07 0.63
C LYS A 223 -22.40 -20.20 -0.05
N THR A 224 -22.45 -18.91 0.27
CA THR A 224 -23.53 -18.02 -0.16
C THR A 224 -23.27 -17.42 -1.54
N ILE A 225 -22.01 -17.21 -1.91
CA ILE A 225 -21.62 -16.66 -3.22
C ILE A 225 -22.10 -17.52 -4.39
N PHE A 226 -22.30 -18.82 -4.18
CA PHE A 226 -22.76 -19.76 -5.22
C PHE A 226 -24.14 -20.38 -4.94
N ALA A 227 -24.95 -19.82 -4.02
CA ALA A 227 -26.19 -20.44 -3.55
C ALA A 227 -27.17 -20.85 -4.67
N ASN A 228 -27.17 -20.13 -5.79
CA ASN A 228 -28.05 -20.39 -6.93
C ASN A 228 -27.36 -21.11 -8.11
N LYS A 229 -26.14 -21.64 -7.91
CA LYS A 229 -25.35 -22.30 -8.96
C LYS A 229 -25.27 -23.80 -8.69
N LYS A 230 -26.14 -24.58 -9.35
CA LYS A 230 -26.21 -26.05 -9.16
C LYS A 230 -24.85 -26.76 -9.32
N ALA A 231 -24.02 -26.28 -10.26
CA ALA A 231 -22.66 -26.78 -10.50
C ALA A 231 -21.73 -26.71 -9.27
N MET A 232 -22.02 -25.81 -8.32
CA MET A 232 -21.24 -25.61 -7.10
C MET A 232 -21.82 -26.34 -5.88
N SER A 233 -22.89 -27.11 -6.06
CA SER A 233 -23.56 -27.83 -4.95
C SER A 233 -22.67 -28.88 -4.27
N SER A 234 -21.67 -29.42 -4.97
CA SER A 234 -20.70 -30.34 -4.41
C SER A 234 -19.71 -29.67 -3.45
N GLY A 235 -19.59 -28.34 -3.47
CA GLY A 235 -18.63 -27.56 -2.69
C GLY A 235 -17.41 -27.12 -3.52
N ILE A 236 -16.51 -26.36 -2.88
CA ILE A 236 -15.30 -25.79 -3.49
C ILE A 236 -14.10 -26.65 -3.08
N SER A 237 -13.30 -27.09 -4.04
CA SER A 237 -12.03 -27.78 -3.80
C SER A 237 -10.81 -26.88 -4.03
N SER A 238 -10.92 -25.92 -4.95
CA SER A 238 -9.91 -24.89 -5.18
C SER A 238 -10.57 -23.57 -5.59
N VAL A 239 -10.01 -22.45 -5.16
CA VAL A 239 -10.40 -21.12 -5.63
C VAL A 239 -9.19 -20.23 -5.73
N ASP A 240 -9.10 -19.49 -6.83
CA ASP A 240 -8.10 -18.45 -7.03
C ASP A 240 -8.71 -17.29 -7.83
N PHE A 241 -8.07 -16.13 -7.79
CA PHE A 241 -8.40 -15.07 -8.74
C PHE A 241 -8.02 -15.53 -10.14
N ILE A 242 -8.75 -15.05 -11.16
CA ILE A 242 -8.34 -15.27 -12.55
C ILE A 242 -7.14 -14.36 -12.81
N TYR A 243 -5.92 -14.86 -12.59
CA TYR A 243 -4.68 -14.12 -12.88
C TYR A 243 -3.83 -14.85 -13.94
N ARG A 244 -3.02 -14.07 -14.67
CA ARG A 244 -1.78 -14.56 -15.30
C ARG A 244 -0.64 -13.74 -14.70
N THR A 245 0.45 -14.41 -14.33
CA THR A 245 1.57 -13.87 -13.54
C THR A 245 2.31 -12.70 -14.19
N SER A 246 2.81 -11.78 -13.37
CA SER A 246 4.26 -11.53 -13.24
C SER A 246 4.64 -10.88 -11.90
N ASP A 247 5.79 -11.30 -11.38
CA ASP A 247 6.36 -10.90 -10.09
C ASP A 247 6.84 -9.44 -10.09
N PHE A 248 6.73 -8.80 -8.91
CA PHE A 248 7.16 -7.46 -8.52
C PHE A 248 6.20 -6.30 -8.84
N PHE A 249 5.59 -5.78 -7.75
CA PHE A 249 4.46 -4.84 -7.66
C PHE A 249 3.11 -5.45 -8.08
N ASP A 250 2.48 -6.18 -7.15
CA ASP A 250 1.14 -6.82 -7.23
C ASP A 250 -0.06 -5.86 -7.45
N PHE A 251 0.14 -4.68 -8.05
CA PHE A 251 -0.94 -3.84 -8.57
C PHE A 251 -1.09 -3.97 -10.09
N LEU A 252 -0.61 -5.08 -10.64
CA LEU A 252 -0.78 -5.40 -12.04
C LEU A 252 -2.25 -5.72 -12.33
N LEU A 253 -2.79 -4.98 -13.30
CA LEU A 253 -4.07 -5.14 -13.99
C LEU A 253 -4.13 -6.46 -14.79
N GLU A 254 -3.52 -7.54 -14.29
CA GLU A 254 -3.36 -8.81 -14.98
C GLU A 254 -4.37 -9.81 -14.44
N GLY A 255 -5.60 -9.71 -14.95
CA GLY A 255 -6.62 -10.70 -14.67
C GLY A 255 -8.03 -10.23 -14.97
N ASP A 256 -8.87 -11.18 -15.35
CA ASP A 256 -10.30 -10.96 -15.31
C ASP A 256 -10.71 -10.68 -13.86
N GLU A 257 -11.64 -9.76 -13.63
CA GLU A 257 -12.21 -9.53 -12.29
C GLU A 257 -13.18 -10.66 -11.90
N GLY A 258 -12.62 -11.84 -11.70
CA GLY A 258 -13.35 -13.06 -11.44
C GLY A 258 -12.50 -14.11 -10.72
N LEU A 259 -13.11 -15.27 -10.51
CA LEU A 259 -12.55 -16.38 -9.77
C LEU A 259 -12.45 -17.62 -10.67
N LYS A 260 -11.28 -18.27 -10.68
CA LYS A 260 -11.14 -19.63 -11.19
C LYS A 260 -11.41 -20.58 -10.03
N ILE A 261 -12.37 -21.48 -10.20
CA ILE A 261 -12.86 -22.34 -9.12
C ILE A 261 -12.89 -23.78 -9.61
N SER A 262 -12.45 -24.71 -8.76
CA SER A 262 -12.74 -26.14 -8.92
C SER A 262 -13.77 -26.57 -7.88
N ASN A 263 -14.78 -27.33 -8.31
CA ASN A 263 -15.72 -27.94 -7.37
C ASN A 263 -15.15 -29.25 -6.79
N ASN A 264 -15.85 -29.89 -5.85
CA ASN A 264 -15.40 -31.16 -5.26
C ASN A 264 -15.46 -32.38 -6.19
N LEU A 265 -15.98 -32.21 -7.42
CA LEU A 265 -15.92 -33.20 -8.50
C LEU A 265 -14.75 -32.95 -9.46
N ALA A 266 -13.85 -32.03 -9.11
CA ALA A 266 -12.71 -31.59 -9.91
C ALA A 266 -13.10 -30.91 -11.25
N GLU A 267 -14.34 -30.44 -11.39
CA GLU A 267 -14.77 -29.65 -12.53
C GLU A 267 -14.36 -28.18 -12.35
N VAL A 268 -13.82 -27.57 -13.40
CA VAL A 268 -13.32 -26.18 -13.40
C VAL A 268 -14.36 -25.22 -13.96
N TYR A 269 -14.57 -24.12 -13.23
CA TYR A 269 -15.46 -23.03 -13.60
C TYR A 269 -14.77 -21.67 -13.45
N TYR A 270 -15.32 -20.68 -14.16
CA TYR A 270 -14.88 -19.29 -14.10
C TYR A 270 -16.08 -18.42 -13.69
N TYR A 271 -15.99 -17.80 -12.52
CA TYR A 271 -17.07 -17.00 -11.94
C TYR A 271 -16.77 -15.50 -12.02
N PHE A 272 -17.77 -14.72 -12.42
CA PHE A 272 -17.70 -13.28 -12.56
C PHE A 272 -18.70 -12.62 -11.61
N PRO A 273 -18.26 -12.12 -10.44
CA PRO A 273 -19.15 -11.56 -9.42
C PRO A 273 -19.97 -10.35 -9.87
N ALA A 274 -19.45 -9.55 -10.81
CA ALA A 274 -20.11 -8.34 -11.30
C ALA A 274 -21.45 -8.63 -12.01
N THR A 275 -21.55 -9.79 -12.67
CA THR A 275 -22.74 -10.22 -13.43
C THR A 275 -23.37 -11.49 -12.87
N ASP A 276 -22.81 -12.05 -11.79
CA ASP A 276 -23.18 -13.36 -11.24
C ASP A 276 -23.16 -14.50 -12.29
N HIS A 277 -22.25 -14.43 -13.28
CA HIS A 277 -22.12 -15.46 -14.30
C HIS A 277 -21.09 -16.52 -13.91
N LEU A 278 -21.42 -17.79 -14.14
CA LEU A 278 -20.55 -18.94 -13.93
C LEU A 278 -20.38 -19.68 -15.27
N TYR A 279 -19.18 -19.64 -15.82
CA TYR A 279 -18.83 -20.30 -17.06
C TYR A 279 -18.23 -21.68 -16.77
N THR A 280 -18.58 -22.68 -17.58
CA THR A 280 -17.72 -23.87 -17.73
C THR A 280 -16.39 -23.44 -18.36
N GLU A 281 -15.34 -24.24 -18.22
CA GLU A 281 -14.06 -23.93 -18.87
C GLU A 281 -14.19 -23.80 -20.40
N GLU A 282 -14.97 -24.68 -21.04
CA GLU A 282 -15.27 -24.60 -22.48
C GLU A 282 -15.99 -23.29 -22.84
N ALA A 283 -17.03 -22.93 -22.10
CA ALA A 283 -17.78 -21.70 -22.35
C ALA A 283 -16.95 -20.45 -22.08
N TYR A 284 -16.08 -20.47 -21.07
CA TYR A 284 -15.13 -19.41 -20.77
C TYR A 284 -14.11 -19.26 -21.90
N ASN A 285 -13.54 -20.37 -22.38
CA ASN A 285 -12.60 -20.38 -23.50
C ASN A 285 -13.24 -19.89 -24.79
N TYR A 286 -14.49 -20.26 -25.06
CA TYR A 286 -15.26 -19.75 -26.18
C TYR A 286 -15.58 -18.26 -26.02
N ALA A 287 -16.05 -17.83 -24.84
CA ALA A 287 -16.43 -16.45 -24.58
C ALA A 287 -15.27 -15.46 -24.73
N LYS A 288 -14.03 -15.89 -24.43
CA LYS A 288 -12.80 -15.09 -24.67
C LYS A 288 -12.49 -14.83 -26.14
N GLU A 289 -13.07 -15.61 -27.05
CA GLU A 289 -12.79 -15.54 -28.50
C GLU A 289 -13.89 -14.86 -29.30
N LEU A 290 -15.06 -14.65 -28.68
CA LEU A 290 -16.20 -13.96 -29.26
C LEU A 290 -15.84 -12.50 -29.55
N PRO A 291 -16.38 -11.88 -30.61
CA PRO A 291 -16.29 -10.43 -30.78
C PRO A 291 -17.23 -9.72 -29.80
N SER A 292 -16.88 -8.50 -29.40
CA SER A 292 -17.68 -7.64 -28.51
C SER A 292 -19.16 -7.51 -28.90
N SER A 293 -19.49 -7.53 -30.20
CA SER A 293 -20.88 -7.48 -30.70
C SER A 293 -21.73 -8.69 -30.30
N GLU A 294 -21.11 -9.81 -29.96
CA GLU A 294 -21.76 -11.06 -29.59
C GLU A 294 -21.77 -11.31 -28.08
N LEU A 295 -21.02 -10.51 -27.32
CA LEU A 295 -21.01 -10.57 -25.87
C LEU A 295 -22.27 -9.92 -25.29
N LYS A 296 -22.98 -10.66 -24.42
CA LYS A 296 -24.09 -10.12 -23.64
C LYS A 296 -23.54 -9.29 -22.48
N GLY A 297 -24.11 -8.11 -22.27
CA GLY A 297 -23.75 -7.24 -21.15
C GLY A 297 -23.61 -5.78 -21.57
N GLU A 298 -23.49 -4.91 -20.57
CA GLU A 298 -23.28 -3.47 -20.78
C GLU A 298 -21.86 -3.21 -21.28
N MET A 299 -21.73 -2.52 -22.41
CA MET A 299 -20.46 -1.98 -22.89
C MET A 299 -20.19 -0.64 -22.20
N ARG A 300 -19.00 -0.50 -21.62
CA ARG A 300 -18.60 0.68 -20.85
C ARG A 300 -17.30 1.27 -21.39
N ASP A 301 -17.24 2.59 -21.41
CA ASP A 301 -16.02 3.34 -21.68
C ASP A 301 -15.15 3.41 -20.42
N SER A 302 -13.84 3.39 -20.62
CA SER A 302 -12.86 3.54 -19.56
C SER A 302 -11.57 4.19 -20.04
N VAL A 303 -10.75 4.58 -19.08
CA VAL A 303 -9.45 5.18 -19.31
C VAL A 303 -8.43 4.48 -18.43
N LEU A 304 -7.33 4.07 -19.04
CA LEU A 304 -6.15 3.57 -18.35
C LEU A 304 -4.94 4.41 -18.73
N TYR A 305 -4.05 4.64 -17.78
CA TYR A 305 -2.74 5.23 -18.02
C TYR A 305 -1.70 4.11 -18.00
N ILE A 306 -0.85 4.11 -19.03
CA ILE A 306 0.27 3.18 -19.15
C ILE A 306 1.58 3.95 -19.17
N LEU A 307 2.63 3.27 -18.75
CA LEU A 307 4.00 3.76 -18.84
C LEU A 307 4.72 3.04 -19.98
N GLU A 308 4.97 3.77 -21.06
CA GLU A 308 5.83 3.31 -22.15
C GLU A 308 7.28 3.52 -21.74
N SER A 309 8.06 2.43 -21.68
CA SER A 309 9.46 2.47 -21.27
C SER A 309 10.38 2.18 -22.45
N LYS A 310 11.59 2.74 -22.48
CA LYS A 310 12.65 2.35 -23.41
C LYS A 310 14.04 2.50 -22.84
N LYS A 311 14.98 1.75 -23.41
CA LYS A 311 16.42 1.92 -23.18
C LYS A 311 16.86 3.31 -23.64
N SER A 312 17.75 3.94 -22.89
CA SER A 312 18.37 5.22 -23.29
C SER A 312 19.19 5.11 -24.58
N ASN A 313 19.82 3.96 -24.82
CA ASN A 313 20.51 3.61 -26.05
C ASN A 313 20.50 2.09 -26.28
N ALA A 314 20.91 1.64 -27.47
CA ALA A 314 20.87 0.23 -27.87
C ALA A 314 21.69 -0.69 -26.93
N SER A 315 22.79 -0.18 -26.40
CA SER A 315 23.72 -0.92 -25.54
C SER A 315 23.32 -0.96 -24.06
N SER A 316 22.29 -0.21 -23.65
CA SER A 316 21.85 -0.19 -22.25
C SER A 316 21.28 -1.54 -21.82
N SER A 317 21.63 -1.98 -20.61
CA SER A 317 21.09 -3.19 -19.99
C SER A 317 19.68 -2.98 -19.41
N LYS A 318 19.28 -1.73 -19.14
CA LYS A 318 17.99 -1.39 -18.54
C LYS A 318 17.23 -0.32 -19.30
N GLU A 319 15.90 -0.38 -19.17
CA GLU A 319 15.00 0.68 -19.58
C GLU A 319 15.07 1.84 -18.59
N SER A 320 15.08 3.05 -19.10
CA SER A 320 15.30 4.24 -18.28
C SER A 320 14.58 5.49 -18.78
N GLN A 321 14.12 5.48 -20.03
CA GLN A 321 13.32 6.55 -20.60
C GLN A 321 11.86 6.11 -20.57
N ASN A 322 11.01 6.90 -19.93
CA ASN A 322 9.61 6.57 -19.72
C ASN A 322 8.72 7.67 -20.26
N LYS A 323 7.51 7.33 -20.67
CA LYS A 323 6.52 8.28 -21.16
C LYS A 323 5.13 7.79 -20.80
N LEU A 324 4.25 8.71 -20.40
CA LEU A 324 2.86 8.40 -20.10
C LEU A 324 1.98 8.49 -21.33
N THR A 325 1.18 7.45 -21.52
CA THR A 325 0.16 7.40 -22.55
C THR A 325 -1.19 7.14 -21.88
N ARG A 326 -2.18 7.94 -22.25
CA ARG A 326 -3.59 7.75 -21.91
C ARG A 326 -4.22 6.85 -22.96
N ILE A 327 -4.82 5.76 -22.53
CA ILE A 327 -5.54 4.79 -23.37
C ILE A 327 -7.03 4.90 -23.03
N GLN A 328 -7.83 5.23 -24.03
CA GLN A 328 -9.29 5.15 -23.96
C GLN A 328 -9.70 3.82 -24.56
N PHE A 329 -10.51 3.06 -23.83
CA PHE A 329 -10.94 1.75 -24.28
C PHE A 329 -12.37 1.47 -23.83
N THR A 330 -13.04 0.59 -24.55
CA THR A 330 -14.33 0.05 -24.16
C THR A 330 -14.18 -1.37 -23.65
N TYR A 331 -15.07 -1.80 -22.76
CA TYR A 331 -15.11 -3.18 -22.27
C TYR A 331 -16.55 -3.61 -21.98
N HIS A 332 -16.82 -4.92 -21.97
CA HIS A 332 -18.09 -5.47 -21.48
C HIS A 332 -18.02 -5.85 -19.99
N LEU A 333 -19.02 -5.43 -19.22
CA LEU A 333 -19.11 -5.74 -17.79
C LEU A 333 -19.29 -7.26 -17.56
N GLY A 334 -18.44 -7.84 -16.71
CA GLY A 334 -18.55 -9.24 -16.25
C GLY A 334 -18.35 -10.32 -17.31
N ASN A 335 -17.59 -10.01 -18.36
CA ASN A 335 -17.04 -10.97 -19.30
C ASN A 335 -15.53 -11.15 -19.08
N PRO A 336 -14.92 -12.23 -19.61
CA PRO A 336 -13.47 -12.39 -19.60
C PRO A 336 -12.77 -11.17 -20.23
N LYS A 337 -11.78 -10.61 -19.54
CA LYS A 337 -11.04 -9.40 -19.91
C LYS A 337 -9.54 -9.62 -19.90
N TYR A 338 -8.96 -9.67 -21.08
CA TYR A 338 -7.52 -9.71 -21.22
C TYR A 338 -6.91 -8.31 -21.42
N LEU A 339 -6.12 -7.85 -20.45
CA LEU A 339 -5.23 -6.70 -20.57
C LEU A 339 -3.79 -7.18 -20.32
N SER A 340 -3.01 -7.58 -21.34
CA SER A 340 -1.63 -8.06 -21.08
C SER A 340 -0.48 -7.12 -21.44
N ASN A 341 0.19 -6.73 -20.36
CA ASN A 341 1.58 -6.30 -20.11
C ASN A 341 2.27 -5.10 -20.83
N PRO A 342 2.65 -4.03 -20.08
CA PRO A 342 3.40 -2.83 -20.49
C PRO A 342 4.84 -2.99 -21.02
N SER A 343 5.44 -4.18 -21.00
CA SER A 343 6.89 -4.35 -21.23
C SER A 343 7.31 -4.63 -22.68
N ASN A 344 6.37 -4.92 -23.59
CA ASN A 344 6.67 -5.09 -25.02
C ASN A 344 6.17 -3.90 -25.86
N LYS A 345 7.13 -3.10 -26.32
CA LYS A 345 6.97 -1.86 -27.09
C LYS A 345 6.46 -2.05 -28.52
N LYS A 346 5.24 -2.51 -28.64
CA LYS A 346 4.32 -2.29 -29.76
C LYS A 346 3.00 -2.90 -29.30
N TYR A 347 1.93 -2.13 -29.40
CA TYR A 347 0.57 -2.46 -29.00
C TYR A 347 0.11 -3.86 -29.45
N ASP A 348 0.48 -4.92 -28.73
CA ASP A 348 -0.10 -6.26 -28.87
C ASP A 348 -1.18 -6.48 -27.79
N PHE A 349 -1.87 -5.41 -27.42
CA PHE A 349 -3.00 -5.41 -26.50
C PHE A 349 -4.30 -5.35 -27.28
N VAL A 350 -4.69 -6.47 -27.88
CA VAL A 350 -6.08 -6.69 -28.27
C VAL A 350 -6.33 -8.18 -28.05
N ALA A 351 -6.86 -8.56 -26.88
CA ALA A 351 -7.96 -9.51 -27.01
C ALA A 351 -9.02 -8.80 -27.84
N LYS A 352 -9.69 -9.52 -28.74
CA LYS A 352 -10.73 -8.98 -29.65
C LYS A 352 -11.75 -8.06 -28.95
N ASP A 353 -11.83 -8.08 -27.62
CA ASP A 353 -12.86 -7.45 -26.79
C ASP A 353 -12.49 -6.16 -26.06
N ILE A 354 -11.24 -5.71 -26.13
CA ILE A 354 -10.87 -4.37 -25.67
C ILE A 354 -10.58 -3.53 -26.90
N GLN A 355 -11.60 -2.79 -27.34
CA GLN A 355 -11.42 -1.84 -28.41
C GLN A 355 -10.75 -0.59 -27.84
N VAL A 356 -9.47 -0.39 -28.16
CA VAL A 356 -8.81 0.89 -27.94
C VAL A 356 -9.49 1.91 -28.85
N VAL A 357 -10.24 2.82 -28.24
CA VAL A 357 -10.96 3.90 -28.91
C VAL A 357 -10.01 5.06 -29.23
N GLY A 358 -8.97 5.24 -28.41
CA GLY A 358 -8.00 6.30 -28.59
C GLY A 358 -6.76 6.11 -27.74
N SER A 359 -5.64 6.64 -28.23
CA SER A 359 -4.39 6.73 -27.50
C SER A 359 -3.84 8.14 -27.62
N GLN A 360 -3.44 8.73 -26.50
CA GLN A 360 -2.89 10.07 -26.44
C GLN A 360 -1.65 10.09 -25.55
N GLN A 361 -0.55 10.62 -26.08
CA GLN A 361 0.64 10.91 -25.28
C GLN A 361 0.34 12.12 -24.40
N ILE A 362 0.54 11.96 -23.08
CA ILE A 362 0.26 13.02 -22.10
C ILE A 362 1.51 13.53 -21.40
N SER A 363 2.68 12.92 -21.64
CA SER A 363 3.96 13.45 -21.18
C SER A 363 5.03 13.38 -22.26
N ASP A 364 6.07 14.20 -22.11
CA ASP A 364 7.35 13.98 -22.75
C ASP A 364 8.06 12.76 -22.12
N TRP A 365 9.14 12.31 -22.78
CA TRP A 365 10.04 11.32 -22.21
C TRP A 365 10.73 11.87 -20.95
N PHE A 366 10.81 11.06 -19.90
CA PHE A 366 11.53 11.39 -18.66
C PHE A 366 12.38 10.22 -18.18
N THR A 367 13.45 10.53 -17.43
CA THR A 367 14.40 9.52 -16.97
C THR A 367 14.00 8.95 -15.61
N GLY A 368 13.81 7.64 -15.55
CA GLY A 368 13.55 6.89 -14.33
C GLY A 368 13.77 5.39 -14.54
N PHE A 369 14.33 4.72 -13.55
CA PHE A 369 14.58 3.28 -13.57
C PHE A 369 13.54 2.56 -12.74
N ASP A 370 13.21 1.32 -13.12
CA ASP A 370 12.17 0.51 -12.48
C ASP A 370 10.85 1.29 -12.32
N ALA A 371 10.49 2.14 -13.30
CA ALA A 371 9.38 3.07 -13.15
C ALA A 371 8.02 2.37 -13.26
N ASN A 372 7.09 2.72 -12.37
CA ASN A 372 5.77 2.10 -12.23
C ASN A 372 4.70 3.14 -11.88
N ILE A 373 3.46 2.93 -12.34
CA ILE A 373 2.29 3.69 -11.89
C ILE A 373 1.74 2.98 -10.64
N ILE A 374 1.74 3.67 -9.50
CA ILE A 374 1.30 3.08 -8.22
C ILE A 374 -0.10 3.54 -7.78
N LEU A 375 -0.61 4.61 -8.39
CA LEU A 375 -2.00 5.05 -8.25
C LEU A 375 -2.43 5.78 -9.51
N GLN A 376 -3.64 5.50 -9.98
CA GLN A 376 -4.29 6.27 -11.03
C GLN A 376 -5.78 6.37 -10.73
N ASP A 377 -6.34 7.56 -10.90
CA ASP A 377 -7.77 7.81 -10.81
C ASP A 377 -8.20 8.82 -11.89
N SER A 378 -9.45 9.29 -11.84
CA SER A 378 -9.99 10.26 -12.79
C SER A 378 -9.29 11.63 -12.77
N THR A 379 -8.48 11.91 -11.76
CA THR A 379 -7.86 13.22 -11.48
C THR A 379 -6.34 13.18 -11.45
N TYR A 380 -5.73 12.09 -10.97
CA TYR A 380 -4.31 11.99 -10.68
C TYR A 380 -3.68 10.71 -11.19
N ILE A 381 -2.38 10.82 -11.50
CA ILE A 381 -1.48 9.71 -11.79
C ILE A 381 -0.28 9.86 -10.87
N LEU A 382 0.01 8.84 -10.07
CA LEU A 382 1.19 8.80 -9.21
C LEU A 382 2.16 7.75 -9.72
N ILE A 383 3.38 8.21 -10.00
CA ILE A 383 4.46 7.39 -10.53
C ILE A 383 5.51 7.21 -9.45
N TRP A 384 6.03 6.00 -9.35
CA TRP A 384 7.19 5.61 -8.56
C TRP A 384 8.34 5.24 -9.50
N TYR A 385 9.56 5.69 -9.22
CA TYR A 385 10.75 5.29 -9.97
C TYR A 385 12.03 5.52 -9.16
N LYS A 386 13.13 4.88 -9.56
CA LYS A 386 14.48 5.17 -9.05
C LYS A 386 15.22 6.14 -9.97
N THR A 387 16.06 7.00 -9.41
CA THR A 387 16.87 7.95 -10.19
C THR A 387 18.07 7.30 -10.89
N ASN A 388 18.49 6.13 -10.40
CA ASN A 388 19.57 5.32 -10.96
C ASN A 388 19.35 3.82 -10.64
N ILE A 389 20.25 2.97 -11.12
CA ILE A 389 20.12 1.49 -11.03
C ILE A 389 20.55 0.89 -9.69
N SER A 390 21.15 1.67 -8.78
CA SER A 390 21.62 1.17 -7.48
C SER A 390 20.44 0.71 -6.62
N GLU A 391 20.59 -0.46 -6.00
CA GLU A 391 19.58 -1.08 -5.13
C GLU A 391 19.17 -0.19 -3.96
N ASN A 392 20.11 0.59 -3.43
CA ASN A 392 19.90 1.46 -2.27
C ASN A 392 19.37 2.85 -2.64
N THR A 393 19.07 3.11 -3.91
CA THR A 393 18.55 4.41 -4.34
C THR A 393 17.16 4.63 -3.75
N PRO A 394 16.94 5.70 -2.95
CA PRO A 394 15.61 6.04 -2.49
C PRO A 394 14.68 6.29 -3.67
N ALA A 395 13.45 5.83 -3.54
CA ALA A 395 12.48 6.03 -4.59
C ALA A 395 12.05 7.49 -4.73
N VAL A 396 11.67 7.86 -5.95
CA VAL A 396 11.03 9.13 -6.27
C VAL A 396 9.57 8.89 -6.59
N LEU A 397 8.71 9.68 -5.94
CA LEU A 397 7.29 9.78 -6.20
C LEU A 397 7.00 11.04 -6.99
N GLN A 398 6.22 10.93 -8.07
CA GLN A 398 5.83 12.06 -8.89
C GLN A 398 4.33 12.03 -9.15
N LEU A 399 3.63 13.03 -8.60
CA LEU A 399 2.21 13.21 -8.84
C LEU A 399 1.99 14.08 -10.08
N ARG A 400 1.14 13.61 -10.97
CA ARG A 400 0.68 14.32 -12.16
C ARG A 400 -0.84 14.40 -12.16
N ASN A 401 -1.39 15.37 -12.89
CA ASN A 401 -2.79 15.29 -13.29
C ASN A 401 -2.96 14.35 -14.49
N THR A 402 -4.21 14.05 -14.85
CA THR A 402 -4.56 13.18 -15.98
C THR A 402 -4.19 13.72 -17.37
N ASN A 403 -3.83 15.01 -17.46
CA ASN A 403 -3.23 15.61 -18.66
C ASN A 403 -1.69 15.50 -18.66
N GLY A 404 -1.12 14.76 -17.70
CA GLY A 404 0.32 14.49 -17.55
C GLY A 404 1.16 15.64 -17.01
N LYS A 405 0.56 16.77 -16.63
CA LYS A 405 1.26 17.89 -15.97
C LYS A 405 1.74 17.45 -14.59
N ILE A 406 3.03 17.66 -14.32
CA ILE A 406 3.64 17.45 -13.00
C ILE A 406 3.06 18.45 -12.00
N LEU A 407 2.53 17.92 -10.90
CA LEU A 407 2.04 18.70 -9.77
C LEU A 407 3.14 18.83 -8.71
N TRP A 408 3.81 17.73 -8.40
CA TRP A 408 5.02 17.73 -7.57
C TRP A 408 5.85 16.47 -7.80
N THR A 409 7.10 16.51 -7.33
CA THR A 409 8.01 15.35 -7.30
C THR A 409 8.74 15.32 -5.97
N ARG A 410 8.84 14.17 -5.33
CA ARG A 410 9.40 13.98 -3.99
C ARG A 410 10.25 12.73 -3.95
N SER A 411 11.51 12.87 -3.56
CA SER A 411 12.32 11.72 -3.19
C SER A 411 11.97 11.29 -1.76
N LEU A 412 11.91 9.99 -1.53
CA LEU A 412 11.98 9.44 -0.19
C LEU A 412 13.39 9.69 0.37
N GLU A 413 13.49 9.83 1.69
CA GLU A 413 14.77 10.00 2.38
C GLU A 413 15.54 8.67 2.50
N TYR A 414 14.80 7.57 2.63
CA TYR A 414 15.33 6.22 2.80
C TYR A 414 14.61 5.23 1.87
N PRO A 415 15.23 4.07 1.57
CA PRO A 415 14.56 2.99 0.86
C PRO A 415 13.41 2.43 1.71
N ILE A 416 12.19 2.88 1.43
CA ILE A 416 10.96 2.39 2.05
C ILE A 416 10.18 1.65 0.98
N ARG A 417 9.69 0.46 1.33
CA ARG A 417 8.81 -0.31 0.45
C ARG A 417 7.40 0.25 0.59
N LEU A 418 6.80 0.60 -0.53
CA LEU A 418 5.40 1.02 -0.60
C LEU A 418 4.63 -0.16 -1.17
N TYR A 419 3.50 -0.48 -0.55
CA TYR A 419 2.61 -1.54 -1.02
C TYR A 419 1.41 -0.90 -1.70
N ALA A 420 0.27 -0.77 -1.01
CA ALA A 420 -0.96 -0.26 -1.59
C ALA A 420 -1.12 1.25 -1.39
N ALA A 421 -1.83 1.89 -2.33
CA ALA A 421 -2.11 3.31 -2.31
C ALA A 421 -3.61 3.59 -2.45
N ILE A 422 -4.14 4.53 -1.66
CA ILE A 422 -5.46 5.12 -1.88
C ILE A 422 -5.40 6.62 -1.67
N ARG A 423 -6.38 7.36 -2.17
CA ARG A 423 -6.44 8.80 -2.03
C ARG A 423 -7.77 9.23 -1.41
N ASP A 424 -7.70 10.19 -0.51
CA ASP A 424 -8.84 11.06 -0.19
C ASP A 424 -8.64 12.45 -0.81
N ASN A 425 -9.59 13.36 -0.60
CA ASN A 425 -9.55 14.71 -1.19
C ASN A 425 -8.34 15.58 -0.80
N ARG A 426 -7.54 15.20 0.20
CA ARG A 426 -6.41 15.96 0.74
C ARG A 426 -5.06 15.24 0.64
N LYS A 427 -5.05 13.92 0.71
CA LYS A 427 -3.85 13.10 0.86
C LYS A 427 -3.91 11.82 0.02
N ILE A 428 -2.73 11.34 -0.33
CA ILE A 428 -2.51 9.97 -0.82
C ILE A 428 -1.91 9.19 0.34
N TRP A 429 -2.45 8.02 0.64
CA TRP A 429 -2.13 7.17 1.77
C TRP A 429 -1.51 5.88 1.28
N PHE A 430 -0.53 5.38 2.02
CA PHE A 430 0.18 4.15 1.69
C PHE A 430 0.32 3.27 2.92
N SER A 431 0.25 1.96 2.70
CA SER A 431 0.93 1.01 3.58
C SER A 431 2.39 0.93 3.15
N ALA A 432 3.29 1.00 4.12
CA ALA A 432 4.72 1.06 3.89
C ALA A 432 5.47 0.20 4.89
N SER A 433 6.58 -0.39 4.47
CA SER A 433 7.49 -1.08 5.39
C SER A 433 8.92 -0.56 5.26
N LYS A 434 9.59 -0.55 6.40
CA LYS A 434 11.01 -0.24 6.52
C LYS A 434 11.73 -1.49 6.99
N LYS A 435 12.66 -1.98 6.16
CA LYS A 435 13.48 -3.12 6.52
C LYS A 435 14.40 -2.77 7.68
N THR A 436 14.40 -3.59 8.72
CA THR A 436 15.34 -3.45 9.83
C THR A 436 16.39 -4.56 9.79
N PRO A 437 17.58 -4.36 10.40
CA PRO A 437 18.54 -5.44 10.60
C PRO A 437 18.01 -6.55 11.52
N GLU A 438 17.04 -6.23 12.38
CA GLU A 438 16.49 -7.11 13.42
C GLU A 438 15.34 -7.96 12.89
N HIS A 439 15.58 -8.78 11.85
CA HIS A 439 14.72 -9.85 11.31
C HIS A 439 13.27 -9.51 10.88
N TYR A 440 12.68 -8.40 11.31
CA TYR A 440 11.29 -8.03 11.07
C TYR A 440 11.18 -6.58 10.56
N ASP A 441 10.36 -6.39 9.53
CA ASP A 441 10.12 -5.08 8.94
C ASP A 441 9.19 -4.25 9.84
N GLU A 442 9.49 -2.95 10.00
CA GLU A 442 8.59 -2.00 10.67
C GLU A 442 7.51 -1.55 9.68
N ASN A 443 6.24 -1.71 10.05
CA ASN A 443 5.10 -1.35 9.21
C ASN A 443 4.48 -0.01 9.60
N TYR A 444 4.15 0.79 8.59
CA TYR A 444 3.66 2.16 8.75
C TYR A 444 2.46 2.46 7.85
N ILE A 445 1.61 3.37 8.33
CA ILE A 445 0.77 4.20 7.48
C ILE A 445 1.54 5.48 7.21
N ILE A 446 1.76 5.79 5.94
CA ILE A 446 2.33 7.08 5.52
C ILE A 446 1.38 7.81 4.60
N SER A 447 1.49 9.14 4.56
CA SER A 447 0.68 9.97 3.67
C SER A 447 1.50 11.05 2.97
N PHE A 448 1.05 11.44 1.78
CA PHE A 448 1.53 12.58 1.03
C PHE A 448 0.39 13.56 0.81
N THR A 449 0.56 14.82 1.19
CA THR A 449 -0.42 15.87 0.85
C THR A 449 -0.49 16.07 -0.66
N LEU A 450 -1.67 16.22 -1.24
CA LEU A 450 -1.80 16.38 -2.70
C LEU A 450 -1.24 17.70 -3.22
N LYS A 451 -1.36 18.77 -2.42
CA LYS A 451 -0.95 20.12 -2.82
C LYS A 451 0.56 20.23 -2.97
N GLU A 452 1.31 19.69 -2.03
CA GLU A 452 2.76 19.94 -1.89
C GLU A 452 3.60 18.66 -1.82
N GLY A 453 3.00 17.47 -1.84
CA GLY A 453 3.72 16.21 -1.65
C GLY A 453 4.45 16.12 -0.31
N LYS A 454 3.95 16.76 0.76
CA LYS A 454 4.57 16.64 2.08
C LYS A 454 4.30 15.24 2.65
N LEU A 455 5.39 14.50 2.91
CA LEU A 455 5.36 13.19 3.57
C LEU A 455 5.05 13.36 5.07
N LYS A 456 4.22 12.47 5.60
CA LYS A 456 4.03 12.27 7.04
C LYS A 456 3.91 10.78 7.35
N TYR A 457 4.57 10.33 8.42
CA TYR A 457 4.31 9.03 9.04
C TYR A 457 3.13 9.23 10.00
N GLU A 458 2.02 8.59 9.69
CA GLU A 458 0.74 8.84 10.37
C GLU A 458 0.52 7.84 11.49
N TYR A 459 0.95 6.59 11.30
CA TYR A 459 0.80 5.52 12.27
C TYR A 459 1.89 4.47 12.08
N GLN A 460 2.33 3.86 13.17
CA GLN A 460 3.22 2.70 13.17
C GLN A 460 2.46 1.52 13.76
N PHE A 461 2.52 0.38 13.10
CA PHE A 461 1.92 -0.85 13.59
C PHE A 461 2.88 -1.52 14.58
N ASP A 462 2.53 -1.44 15.87
CA ASP A 462 3.31 -2.05 16.93
C ASP A 462 3.09 -3.57 16.98
N ARG A 463 4.18 -4.32 16.86
CA ARG A 463 4.18 -5.78 17.04
C ARG A 463 3.85 -6.17 18.47
N ASN A 464 4.45 -5.50 19.45
CA ASN A 464 4.23 -5.77 20.86
C ASN A 464 3.33 -4.68 21.43
N HIS A 465 2.12 -5.03 21.84
CA HIS A 465 1.20 -4.07 22.45
C HIS A 465 0.26 -4.75 23.44
N LYS A 466 -0.62 -3.95 24.05
CA LYS A 466 -1.58 -4.40 25.05
C LYS A 466 -3.00 -4.26 24.52
N VAL A 467 -3.79 -5.33 24.59
CA VAL A 467 -5.22 -5.33 24.26
C VAL A 467 -6.04 -5.41 25.54
N LYS A 468 -7.24 -4.84 25.55
CA LYS A 468 -8.11 -4.86 26.75
C LYS A 468 -8.70 -6.26 26.96
N LYS A 469 -8.79 -6.69 28.22
CA LYS A 469 -9.62 -7.83 28.63
C LYS A 469 -11.10 -7.44 28.45
N HIS A 470 -11.89 -8.33 27.88
CA HIS A 470 -13.33 -8.12 27.66
C HIS A 470 -14.16 -8.75 28.76
#